data_AF-A0A7C7CVB3-F1
#
_entry.id   AF-A0A7C7CVB3-F1
#
_cell.length_a   1.000
_cell.length_b   1.000
_cell.length_c   1.000
_cell.angle_alpha   90.00
_cell.angle_beta   90.00
_cell.angle_gamma   90.00
#
_symmetry.space_group_name_H-M   'P 1'
#
loop_
_entity.id
_entity.type
_entity.pdbx_description
1 polymer ?
#
loop_
_entity_poly.entity_id
_entity_poly.type
_entity_poly.pdbx_seq_one_letter_code
_entity_poly.pdbx_strand_id
1 'polypeptide(L)' 'AEYELGSEFQFLLHGGVGVELFRESGTYSFNYRLFHLSNAGFRKPNIGLNSHVFTLGFRF' A
#
# COMPACT_ATOMS: atom_id res chain seq x y z
N ALA A 1 2.74 9.56 -24.79
CA ALA A 1 1.61 8.99 -24.06
C ALA A 1 1.21 9.97 -22.97
N GLU A 2 -0.08 10.22 -22.75
CA GLU A 2 -0.49 10.92 -21.52
C GLU A 2 -0.20 10.01 -20.33
N TYR A 3 0.32 10.56 -19.24
CA TYR A 3 0.51 9.81 -18.00
C TYR A 3 -0.86 9.52 -17.38
N GLU A 4 -1.18 8.25 -17.14
CA GLU A 4 -2.47 7.80 -16.61
C GLU A 4 -2.82 8.47 -15.25
N LEU A 5 -1.80 8.76 -14.44
CA LEU A 5 -1.96 9.43 -13.15
C LEU A 5 -1.96 10.96 -13.25
N GLY A 6 -1.76 11.54 -14.44
CA GLY A 6 -1.74 12.99 -14.69
C GLY A 6 -0.49 13.72 -14.19
N SER A 7 0.05 13.38 -13.01
CA SER A 7 1.18 14.08 -12.38
C SER A 7 2.24 13.12 -11.83
N GLU A 8 3.46 13.62 -11.67
CA GLU A 8 4.53 12.88 -10.99
C GLU A 8 4.25 12.74 -9.49
N PHE A 9 3.86 13.84 -8.83
CA PHE A 9 3.42 13.81 -7.45
C PHE A 9 2.03 13.16 -7.32
N GLN A 10 1.89 12.26 -6.34
CA GLN A 10 0.66 11.54 -5.99
C GLN A 10 0.55 11.47 -4.46
N PHE A 11 -0.67 11.53 -3.92
CA PHE A 11 -0.95 11.20 -2.53
C PHE A 11 -1.10 9.68 -2.38
N LEU A 12 -0.70 9.17 -1.22
CA LEU A 12 -0.91 7.78 -0.83
C LEU A 12 -1.90 7.72 0.33
N LEU A 13 -3.09 7.17 0.08
CA LEU A 13 -4.00 6.73 1.13
C LEU A 13 -3.79 5.23 1.33
N HIS A 14 -3.60 4.79 2.57
CA HIS A 14 -3.43 3.36 2.84
C HIS A 14 -4.07 2.93 4.15
N GLY A 15 -4.50 1.68 4.18
CA GLY A 15 -5.09 1.04 5.35
C GLY A 15 -4.79 -0.45 5.33
N GLY A 16 -4.69 -1.07 6.50
CA GLY A 16 -4.38 -2.50 6.55
C GLY A 16 -4.63 -3.11 7.91
N VAL A 17 -4.59 -4.43 7.92
CA VAL A 17 -4.72 -5.27 9.11
C VAL A 17 -3.56 -6.26 9.15
N GLY A 18 -3.18 -6.66 10.36
CA GLY A 18 -2.08 -7.57 10.58
C GLY A 18 -2.28 -8.43 11.80
N VAL A 19 -1.65 -9.60 11.77
CA VAL A 19 -1.55 -10.51 12.92
C VAL A 19 -0.08 -10.81 13.17
N GLU A 20 0.29 -10.84 14.45
CA GLU A 20 1.62 -11.22 14.91
C GLU A 20 1.52 -12.41 15.86
N LEU A 21 2.40 -13.39 15.67
CA LEU A 21 2.55 -14.56 16.53
C LEU A 21 3.92 -14.53 17.21
N PHE A 22 3.92 -14.28 18.51
CA PHE A 22 5.12 -14.18 19.34
C PHE A 22 5.53 -15.56 19.88
N ARG A 23 6.80 -15.93 19.71
CA ARG A 23 7.44 -17.13 20.26
C ARG A 23 8.81 -16.78 20.83
N GLU A 24 9.36 -17.66 21.67
CA GLU A 24 10.72 -17.49 22.20
C GLU A 24 11.78 -17.40 21.09
N SER A 25 11.58 -18.13 20.00
CA SER A 25 12.48 -18.18 18.84
C SER A 25 12.31 -17.01 17.86
N GLY A 26 11.39 -16.07 18.12
CA GLY A 26 11.09 -14.96 17.23
C GLY A 26 9.59 -14.73 17.02
N THR A 27 9.25 -13.73 16.19
CA THR A 27 7.88 -13.33 15.88
C THR A 27 7.58 -13.52 14.41
N TYR A 28 6.51 -14.25 14.09
CA TYR A 28 5.96 -14.30 12.74
C TYR A 28 4.93 -13.21 12.55
N SER A 29 4.89 -12.57 11.38
CA SER A 29 3.88 -11.58 11.02
C SER A 29 3.25 -11.89 9.68
N PHE A 30 1.94 -11.70 9.60
CA PHE A 30 1.19 -11.70 8.35
C PHE A 30 0.35 -10.43 8.28
N ASN A 31 0.49 -9.68 7.20
CA ASN A 31 -0.16 -8.38 7.01
C ASN A 31 -0.83 -8.31 5.64
N TYR A 32 -1.97 -7.63 5.60
CA TYR A 32 -2.64 -7.24 4.38
C TYR A 32 -2.84 -5.72 4.38
N ARG A 33 -2.45 -5.06 3.28
CA ARG A 33 -2.55 -3.60 3.11
C ARG A 33 -3.16 -3.24 1.76
N LEU A 34 -4.12 -2.33 1.82
CA LEU A 34 -4.68 -1.61 0.69
C LEU A 34 -3.96 -0.28 0.54
N PHE A 35 -3.56 0.02 -0.69
CA PHE A 35 -3.01 1.32 -1.08
C PHE A 35 -3.89 1.92 -2.18
N HIS A 36 -4.17 3.22 -2.07
CA HIS A 36 -4.80 4.03 -3.09
C HIS A 36 -3.89 5.23 -3.39
N LEU A 37 -3.37 5.30 -4.62
CA LEU A 37 -2.58 6.42 -5.12
C LEU A 37 -3.45 7.30 -6.02
N SER A 38 -3.41 8.61 -5.80
CA SER A 38 -4.17 9.59 -6.59
C SER A 38 -3.61 11.00 -6.40
N ASN A 39 -3.77 11.86 -7.39
CA ASN A 39 -3.41 13.27 -7.29
C ASN A 39 -4.56 14.15 -6.78
N ALA A 40 -5.58 13.54 -6.14
CA ALA A 40 -6.78 14.24 -5.65
C ALA A 40 -7.51 15.08 -6.73
N GLY A 41 -7.27 14.81 -8.01
CA GLY A 41 -7.89 15.48 -9.13
C GLY A 41 -7.27 16.82 -9.53
N PHE A 42 -6.13 17.25 -8.95
CA PHE A 42 -5.50 18.52 -9.34
C PHE A 42 -4.89 18.50 -10.75
N ARG A 43 -4.69 17.32 -11.34
CA ARG A 43 -4.32 17.19 -12.76
C ARG A 43 -4.98 15.98 -13.42
N LYS A 44 -5.65 16.18 -14.55
CA LYS A 44 -6.24 15.10 -15.35
C LYS A 44 -5.16 14.26 -16.07
N PRO A 45 -5.42 12.98 -16.39
CA PRO A 45 -6.67 12.25 -16.18
C PRO A 45 -6.91 11.78 -14.74
N ASN A 46 -5.86 11.47 -13.98
CA ASN A 46 -5.92 10.95 -12.60
C ASN A 46 -6.83 9.72 -12.46
N ILE A 47 -6.50 8.64 -13.18
CA ILE A 47 -7.28 7.39 -13.08
C ILE A 47 -7.22 6.77 -11.67
N GLY A 48 -6.18 7.12 -10.91
CA GLY A 48 -5.86 6.52 -9.62
C GLY A 48 -5.34 5.08 -9.75
N LEU A 49 -4.66 4.59 -8.72
CA LEU A 49 -4.15 3.21 -8.68
C LEU A 49 -4.47 2.58 -7.33
N ASN A 50 -5.16 1.44 -7.35
CA ASN A 50 -5.41 0.63 -6.16
C ASN A 50 -4.46 -0.57 -6.15
N SER A 51 -3.85 -0.87 -5.01
CA SER A 51 -2.94 -2.01 -4.85
C SER A 51 -3.25 -2.80 -3.59
N HIS A 52 -3.19 -4.13 -3.72
CA HIS A 52 -3.37 -5.10 -2.65
C HIS A 52 -2.01 -5.72 -2.36
N VAL A 53 -1.50 -5.57 -1.14
CA VAL A 53 -0.19 -6.08 -0.74
C VAL A 53 -0.35 -7.02 0.44
N PHE A 54 0.15 -8.24 0.27
CA PHE A 54 0.30 -9.21 1.34
C PHE A 54 1.77 -9.26 1.75
N THR A 55 2.05 -9.26 3.05
CA THR A 55 3.41 -9.35 3.58
C THR A 55 3.50 -10.46 4.60
N LEU A 56 4.50 -11.33 4.41
CA LEU A 56 4.92 -12.34 5.38
C LEU A 56 6.28 -11.94 5.92
N GLY A 57 6.44 -11.97 7.24
CA GLY A 57 7.68 -11.57 7.90
C GLY A 57 8.04 -12.48 9.07
N PHE A 58 9.33 -12.52 9.38
CA PHE A 58 9.87 -13.15 10.57
C PHE A 58 10.90 -12.21 11.21
N ARG A 59 10.77 -11.98 12.51
CA ARG A 59 11.72 -11.21 13.34
C ARG A 59 12.39 -12.17 14.31
N PHE A 60 13.70 -12.33 14.19
CA PHE A 60 14.53 -13.13 15.11
C PHE A 60 14.92 -12.32 16.35
#